data_AF-A0A0C1R783-F1
#
_entry.id   AF-A0A0C1R783-F1
#
_cell.length_a   1.000
_cell.length_b   1.000
_cell.length_c   1.000
_cell.angle_alpha   90.00
_cell.angle_beta   90.00
_cell.angle_gamma   90.00
#
_symmetry.space_group_name_H-M   'P 1'
#
loop_
_entity.id
_entity.type
_entity.pdbx_description
1 polymer ?
#
loop_
_entity_poly.entity_id
_entity_poly.type
_entity_poly.pdbx_seq_one_letter_code
_entity_poly.pdbx_strand_id
1 'polypeptide(L)'
;MASSTSEETKQSLKTVDVDGHRPIDPSSFELADTFEVDGIRPIAKSNIQIQETIAVDGNRPIAKSDFQEHEMLAVDGMRPIDKSDVEVKDTLNIDGQRPIVKSPFQIEGTLEVDGNRPITS
;
A
#
# COMPACT_ATOMS: atom_id res chain seq x y z
N MET A 1 -38.49 -8.19 -36.23
CA MET A 1 -37.14 -8.31 -35.66
C MET A 1 -36.45 -6.98 -35.87
N ALA A 2 -36.31 -6.17 -34.81
CA ALA A 2 -35.61 -4.90 -34.87
C ALA A 2 -34.14 -5.16 -34.55
N SER A 3 -33.26 -4.92 -35.52
CA SER A 3 -31.81 -5.10 -35.40
C SER A 3 -31.27 -3.97 -34.51
N SER A 4 -30.84 -4.31 -33.30
CA SER A 4 -30.11 -3.41 -32.42
C SER A 4 -28.71 -3.19 -32.98
N THR A 5 -28.50 -2.08 -33.67
CA THR A 5 -27.16 -1.54 -33.93
C THR A 5 -26.54 -1.14 -32.60
N SER A 6 -25.64 -1.98 -32.10
CA SER A 6 -24.71 -1.63 -31.04
C SER A 6 -23.81 -0.51 -31.54
N GLU A 7 -23.99 0.70 -31.01
CA GLU A 7 -23.01 1.77 -31.21
C GLU A 7 -21.73 1.40 -30.44
N GLU A 8 -20.82 0.70 -31.12
CA GLU A 8 -19.42 0.66 -30.71
C GLU A 8 -18.90 2.09 -30.75
N THR A 9 -18.65 2.65 -29.57
CA THR A 9 -17.97 3.93 -29.39
C THR A 9 -16.54 3.75 -29.91
N LYS A 10 -16.32 4.03 -31.20
CA LYS A 10 -14.97 4.09 -31.79
C LYS A 10 -14.20 5.19 -31.05
N GLN A 11 -13.41 4.82 -30.05
CA GLN A 11 -12.37 5.67 -29.50
C GLN A 11 -11.46 6.06 -30.67
N SER A 12 -11.49 7.33 -31.08
CA SER A 12 -10.63 7.79 -32.17
C SER A 12 -9.18 7.61 -31.72
N LEU A 13 -8.39 6.85 -32.48
CA LEU A 13 -6.95 6.75 -32.29
C LEU A 13 -6.36 8.16 -32.44
N LYS A 14 -5.99 8.77 -31.31
CA LYS A 14 -5.29 10.07 -31.33
C LYS A 14 -3.85 9.80 -31.75
N THR A 15 -3.28 10.67 -32.56
CA THR A 15 -1.88 10.58 -33.00
C THR A 15 -1.14 11.87 -32.64
N VAL A 16 0.16 11.76 -32.34
CA VAL A 16 1.08 12.90 -32.24
C VAL A 16 1.97 12.91 -33.45
N ASP A 17 2.11 14.08 -34.09
CA ASP A 17 3.00 14.29 -35.23
C ASP A 17 4.35 14.82 -34.76
N VAL A 18 5.19 13.89 -34.27
CA VAL A 18 6.60 14.13 -33.96
C VAL A 18 7.40 13.04 -34.66
N ASP A 19 8.05 13.43 -35.77
CA ASP A 19 8.75 12.55 -36.70
C ASP A 19 7.87 11.42 -37.28
N GLY A 20 6.67 11.78 -37.72
CA GLY A 20 5.65 10.87 -38.25
C GLY A 20 4.41 10.78 -37.35
N HIS A 21 3.39 10.03 -37.79
CA HIS A 21 2.12 9.88 -37.07
C HIS A 21 2.24 8.78 -36.00
N ARG A 22 2.60 9.14 -34.77
CA ARG A 22 2.72 8.19 -33.66
C ARG A 22 1.37 8.02 -32.95
N PRO A 23 0.83 6.80 -32.82
CA PRO A 23 -0.42 6.58 -32.09
C PRO A 23 -0.25 6.88 -30.59
N ILE A 24 -1.34 7.36 -29.98
CA ILE A 24 -1.46 7.63 -28.55
C ILE A 24 -2.48 6.66 -27.98
N ASP A 25 -2.05 5.93 -26.95
CA ASP A 25 -2.96 5.07 -26.21
C ASP A 25 -3.94 5.91 -25.37
N PRO A 26 -5.23 5.52 -25.30
CA PRO A 26 -6.18 6.19 -24.44
C PRO A 26 -5.74 6.07 -22.97
N SER A 27 -5.80 7.18 -22.23
CA SER A 27 -5.51 7.21 -20.79
C SER A 27 -6.66 7.87 -20.01
N SER A 28 -6.79 7.51 -18.75
CA SER A 28 -7.70 8.14 -17.78
C SER A 28 -7.11 9.37 -17.11
N PHE A 29 -5.99 9.90 -17.63
CA PHE A 29 -5.32 11.04 -17.04
C PHE A 29 -6.13 12.32 -17.22
N GLU A 30 -6.50 12.96 -16.12
CA GLU A 30 -7.23 14.24 -16.13
C GLU A 30 -6.35 15.37 -15.62
N LEU A 31 -6.37 16.48 -16.35
CA LEU A 31 -5.69 17.70 -15.97
C LEU A 31 -6.56 18.52 -15.00
N ALA A 32 -5.97 18.98 -13.91
CA ALA A 32 -6.59 19.91 -12.98
C ALA A 32 -6.37 21.35 -13.43
N ASP A 33 -5.11 21.69 -13.73
CA ASP A 33 -4.67 23.04 -14.10
C ASP A 33 -3.30 22.98 -14.81
N THR A 34 -2.76 24.13 -15.17
CA THR A 34 -1.41 24.30 -15.71
C THR A 34 -0.64 25.36 -14.93
N PHE A 35 0.67 25.18 -14.81
CA PHE A 35 1.56 26.10 -14.12
C PHE A 35 2.66 26.60 -15.06
N GLU A 36 2.80 27.92 -15.21
CA GLU A 36 3.76 28.53 -16.11
C GLU A 36 5.07 28.84 -15.38
N VAL A 37 6.01 27.88 -15.41
CA VAL A 37 7.39 28.06 -14.94
C VAL A 37 8.33 27.31 -15.88
N ASP A 38 9.15 28.10 -16.59
CA ASP A 38 10.02 27.64 -17.68
C ASP A 38 9.24 26.83 -18.74
N GLY A 39 8.04 27.31 -19.08
CA GLY A 39 7.07 26.65 -19.94
C GLY A 39 5.78 26.25 -19.22
N ILE A 40 4.83 25.69 -19.97
CA ILE A 40 3.52 25.26 -19.45
C ILE A 40 3.67 23.85 -18.87
N ARG A 41 3.57 23.71 -17.54
CA ARG A 41 3.65 22.42 -16.82
C ARG A 41 2.26 21.94 -16.41
N PRO A 42 1.84 20.72 -16.80
CA PRO A 42 0.54 20.18 -16.43
C PRO A 42 0.46 19.82 -14.93
N ILE A 43 -0.66 20.14 -14.28
CA ILE A 43 -1.01 19.69 -12.92
C ILE A 43 -2.11 18.63 -13.05
N ALA A 44 -1.82 17.40 -12.59
CA ALA A 44 -2.78 16.30 -12.62
C ALA A 44 -3.87 16.46 -11.54
N LYS A 45 -5.09 16.01 -11.82
CA LYS A 45 -6.10 15.80 -10.76
C LYS A 45 -5.65 14.67 -9.84
N SER A 46 -5.89 14.85 -8.54
CA SER A 46 -5.65 13.82 -7.53
C SER A 46 -6.87 13.68 -6.62
N ASN A 47 -7.13 12.46 -6.15
CA ASN A 47 -8.18 12.18 -5.16
C ASN A 47 -7.64 12.24 -3.71
N ILE A 48 -6.43 12.77 -3.51
CA ILE A 48 -5.80 12.84 -2.19
C ILE A 48 -6.53 13.89 -1.35
N GLN A 49 -7.04 13.48 -0.18
CA GLN A 49 -7.64 14.38 0.79
C GLN A 49 -6.55 14.90 1.72
N ILE A 50 -6.40 16.22 1.79
CA ILE A 50 -5.45 16.86 2.72
C ILE A 50 -6.14 17.01 4.07
N GLN A 51 -5.52 16.48 5.12
CA GLN A 51 -6.02 16.55 6.50
C GLN A 51 -5.51 17.80 7.22
N GLU A 52 -4.22 18.10 7.07
CA GLU A 52 -3.55 19.22 7.73
C GLU A 52 -2.45 19.77 6.81
N THR A 53 -1.94 20.97 7.10
CA THR A 53 -0.74 21.52 6.47
C THR A 53 0.19 22.06 7.54
N ILE A 54 1.45 21.64 7.51
CA ILE A 54 2.48 22.10 8.46
C ILE A 54 3.40 23.12 7.81
N ALA A 55 3.78 24.15 8.57
CA ALA A 55 4.66 25.22 8.12
C ALA A 55 6.14 24.90 8.41
N VAL A 56 6.70 23.93 7.70
CA VAL A 56 8.12 23.51 7.83
C VAL A 56 8.79 23.63 6.45
N ASP A 57 9.67 24.62 6.31
CA ASP A 57 10.28 25.01 5.03
C ASP A 57 9.25 25.24 3.92
N GLY A 58 8.19 25.98 4.26
CA GLY A 58 7.02 26.19 3.42
C GLY A 58 5.79 25.43 3.94
N ASN A 59 4.74 25.38 3.11
CA ASN A 59 3.48 24.71 3.45
C ASN A 59 3.52 23.26 2.95
N ARG A 60 3.70 22.29 3.86
CA ARG A 60 3.72 20.86 3.53
C ARG A 60 2.38 20.22 3.88
N PRO A 61 1.58 19.77 2.88
CA PRO A 61 0.32 19.11 3.15
C PRO A 61 0.53 17.71 3.71
N ILE A 62 -0.29 17.33 4.69
CA ILE A 62 -0.38 16.00 5.27
C ILE A 62 -1.65 15.36 4.73
N ALA A 63 -1.49 14.28 3.96
CA ALA A 63 -2.61 13.52 3.42
C ALA A 63 -3.32 12.74 4.54
N LYS A 64 -4.63 12.60 4.41
CA LYS A 64 -5.43 11.73 5.27
C LYS A 64 -4.99 10.28 5.06
N SER A 65 -4.78 9.56 6.17
CA SER A 65 -4.50 8.12 6.17
C SER A 65 -5.77 7.33 6.41
N ASP A 66 -5.92 6.20 5.73
CA ASP A 66 -6.98 5.21 6.02
C ASP A 66 -6.59 4.27 7.19
N PHE A 67 -5.36 4.39 7.70
CA PHE A 67 -4.90 3.60 8.82
C PHE A 67 -5.72 3.94 10.07
N GLN A 68 -6.37 2.92 10.63
CA GLN A 68 -7.12 3.08 11.88
C GLN A 68 -6.12 3.25 13.02
N GLU A 69 -6.30 4.26 13.86
CA GLU A 69 -5.48 4.40 15.07
C GLU A 69 -5.58 3.12 15.90
N HIS A 70 -4.47 2.42 16.00
CA HIS A 70 -4.26 1.29 16.90
C HIS A 70 -3.27 1.71 17.99
N GLU A 71 -2.84 0.77 18.82
CA GLU A 71 -1.76 1.04 19.75
C GLU A 71 -0.56 1.62 19.00
N MET A 72 0.05 2.65 19.59
CA MET A 72 1.22 3.31 19.04
C MET A 72 2.42 3.00 19.93
N LEU A 73 3.52 2.64 19.29
CA LEU A 73 4.80 2.44 19.94
C LEU A 73 5.54 3.78 20.03
N ALA A 74 5.87 4.20 21.25
CA ALA A 74 6.63 5.43 21.51
C ALA A 74 8.16 5.21 21.37
N VAL A 75 8.62 4.88 20.17
CA VAL A 75 10.05 4.70 19.85
C VAL A 75 10.41 5.59 18.67
N ASP A 76 11.24 6.59 18.92
CA ASP A 76 11.63 7.64 17.96
C ASP A 76 10.42 8.29 17.26
N GLY A 77 9.43 8.66 18.07
CA GLY A 77 8.11 9.14 17.63
C GLY A 77 7.01 8.14 17.97
N MET A 78 5.83 8.32 17.37
CA MET A 78 4.72 7.39 17.48
C MET A 78 4.66 6.52 16.24
N ARG A 79 4.94 5.23 16.41
CA ARG A 79 4.89 4.23 15.33
C ARG A 79 3.63 3.38 15.47
N PRO A 80 2.76 3.31 14.46
CA PRO A 80 1.58 2.44 14.54
C PRO A 80 1.96 0.97 14.70
N ILE A 81 1.19 0.23 15.49
CA ILE A 81 1.31 -1.23 15.66
C ILE A 81 0.16 -1.90 14.92
N ASP A 82 0.49 -2.82 14.01
CA ASP A 82 -0.50 -3.65 13.33
C ASP A 82 -1.07 -4.70 14.30
N LYS A 83 -2.36 -5.01 14.15
CA LYS A 83 -2.97 -6.11 14.89
C LYS A 83 -2.37 -7.44 14.41
N SER A 84 -2.01 -8.30 15.36
CA SER A 84 -1.57 -9.67 15.09
C SER A 84 -2.43 -10.68 15.82
N ASP A 85 -2.76 -11.79 15.18
CA ASP A 85 -3.48 -12.93 15.80
C ASP A 85 -2.55 -13.86 16.60
N VAL A 86 -1.31 -13.43 16.87
CA VAL A 86 -0.28 -14.20 17.55
C VAL A 86 -0.55 -14.25 19.05
N GLU A 87 -0.84 -15.44 19.58
CA GLU A 87 -1.00 -15.63 21.02
C GLU A 87 0.31 -16.07 21.68
N VAL A 88 0.82 -15.24 22.60
CA VAL A 88 2.02 -15.58 23.40
C VAL A 88 1.62 -16.52 24.53
N LYS A 89 2.22 -17.71 24.56
CA LYS A 89 1.98 -18.74 25.59
C LYS A 89 2.82 -18.49 26.85
N ASP A 90 4.07 -18.12 26.66
CA ASP A 90 5.05 -17.96 27.73
C ASP A 90 6.19 -17.02 27.30
N THR A 91 7.05 -16.61 28.21
CA THR A 91 8.22 -15.77 27.93
C THR A 91 9.47 -16.32 28.61
N LEU A 92 10.51 -16.55 27.82
CA LEU A 92 11.81 -17.03 28.30
C LEU A 92 12.75 -15.85 28.60
N ASN A 93 13.34 -15.83 29.79
CA ASN A 93 14.34 -14.84 30.22
C ASN A 93 15.75 -15.43 30.27
N ILE A 94 16.40 -15.54 29.10
CA ILE A 94 17.79 -16.03 29.00
C ILE A 94 18.75 -15.00 28.40
N ASP A 95 18.29 -13.87 27.89
CA ASP A 95 19.08 -12.69 27.51
C ASP A 95 18.09 -11.60 27.06
N GLY A 96 17.29 -11.12 28.00
CA GLY A 96 16.07 -10.37 27.72
C GLY A 96 14.83 -11.27 27.58
N GLN A 97 13.68 -10.64 27.39
CA GLN A 97 12.37 -11.30 27.28
C GLN A 97 12.16 -11.83 25.87
N ARG A 98 12.14 -13.15 25.70
CA ARG A 98 11.87 -13.84 24.43
C ARG A 98 10.49 -14.50 24.47
N PRO A 99 9.48 -13.98 23.75
CA PRO A 99 8.15 -14.57 23.75
C PRO A 99 8.14 -15.94 23.04
N ILE A 100 7.38 -16.88 23.60
CA ILE A 100 7.11 -18.21 23.05
C ILE A 100 5.65 -18.22 22.60
N VAL A 101 5.42 -18.42 21.31
CA VAL A 101 4.09 -18.36 20.67
C VAL A 101 3.39 -19.73 20.75
N LYS A 102 2.06 -19.75 20.83
CA LYS A 102 1.29 -20.99 20.66
C LYS A 102 1.42 -21.51 19.22
N SER A 103 1.87 -22.76 19.11
CA SER A 103 1.82 -23.52 17.85
C SER A 103 0.41 -24.10 17.65
N PRO A 104 -0.15 -24.09 16.43
CA PRO A 104 -1.38 -24.82 16.13
C PRO A 104 -1.17 -26.34 16.07
N PHE A 105 0.08 -26.79 15.91
CA PHE A 105 0.41 -28.20 15.75
C PHE A 105 0.55 -28.93 17.09
N GLN A 106 0.08 -30.18 17.14
CA GLN A 106 0.20 -31.06 18.30
C GLN A 106 1.38 -32.01 18.13
N ILE A 107 2.16 -32.23 19.20
CA ILE A 107 3.28 -33.19 19.17
C ILE A 107 2.72 -34.61 19.35
N GLU A 108 2.91 -35.46 18.35
CA GLU A 108 2.46 -36.87 18.34
C GLU A 108 3.57 -37.84 18.76
N GLY A 109 4.83 -37.42 18.65
CA GLY A 109 5.97 -38.25 19.03
C GLY A 109 7.29 -37.50 18.92
N THR A 110 8.38 -38.20 19.25
CA THR A 110 9.75 -37.69 19.10
C THR A 110 10.60 -38.69 18.34
N LEU A 111 11.44 -38.19 17.44
CA LEU A 111 12.44 -38.96 16.71
C LEU A 111 13.82 -38.72 17.34
N GLU A 112 14.49 -39.78 17.77
CA GLU A 112 15.83 -39.74 18.36
C GLU A 112 16.92 -39.74 17.28
N VAL A 113 17.20 -38.56 16.70
CA VAL A 113 18.29 -38.35 15.75
C VAL A 113 18.95 -37.01 16.06
N ASP A 114 20.15 -37.08 16.63
CA ASP A 114 20.88 -35.93 17.20
C ASP A 114 20.05 -35.15 18.23
N GLY A 115 19.42 -35.90 19.14
CA GLY A 115 18.47 -35.41 20.14
C GLY A 115 17.01 -35.71 19.79
N ASN A 116 16.10 -35.25 20.65
CA ASN A 116 14.67 -35.55 20.57
C ASN A 116 13.98 -34.54 19.64
N ARG A 117 13.81 -34.89 18.37
CA ARG A 117 13.12 -34.03 17.38
C ARG A 117 11.61 -34.25 17.44
N PRO A 118 10.77 -33.23 17.67
CA PRO A 118 9.32 -33.41 17.72
C PRO A 118 8.74 -33.74 16.34
N ILE A 119 7.80 -34.67 16.30
CA ILE A 119 6.96 -34.99 15.15
C ILE A 119 5.57 -34.40 15.43
N THR A 120 5.05 -33.59 14.51
CA THR A 120 3.82 -32.84 14.71
C THR A 120 2.74 -33.19 13.68
N SER A 121 1.47 -33.13 14.11
CA SER A 121 0.27 -33.22 13.26
C SER A 121 -0.36 -31.85 13.00
#